data_AF-A0A840VC38-F1
#
_entry.id   AF-A0A840VC38-F1
#
_cell.length_a   1.000
_cell.length_b   1.000
_cell.length_c   1.000
_cell.angle_alpha   90.00
_cell.angle_beta   90.00
_cell.angle_gamma   90.00
#
_symmetry.space_group_name_H-M   'P 1'
#
loop_
_entity.id
_entity.type
_entity.pdbx_description
1 polymer ?
#
loop_
_entity_poly.entity_id
_entity_poly.type
_entity_poly.pdbx_seq_one_letter_code
_entity_poly.pdbx_strand_id
1 'polypeptide(L)' 'MIRASLQKFNVDRRAVTAIEYALIAALIAVVIIAAVTTLGKNVSTTFNSVASEL' A
#
# COMPACT_ATOMS: atom_id res chain seq x y z
N MET A 1 -4.33 22.85 -43.55
CA MET A 1 -3.43 22.53 -42.42
C MET A 1 -4.21 22.43 -41.09
N ILE A 2 -5.30 21.65 -41.02
CA ILE A 2 -6.17 21.54 -39.82
C ILE A 2 -6.37 20.08 -39.36
N ARG A 3 -5.96 19.07 -40.14
CA ARG A 3 -6.24 17.66 -39.83
C ARG A 3 -5.28 16.97 -38.86
N ALA A 4 -4.20 17.63 -38.43
CA ALA A 4 -3.19 17.04 -37.54
C ALA A 4 -3.47 17.23 -36.04
N SER A 5 -4.42 18.10 -35.66
CA SER A 5 -4.63 18.48 -34.25
C SER A 5 -5.59 17.57 -33.47
N LEU A 6 -6.23 16.58 -34.12
CA LEU A 6 -7.14 15.63 -33.48
C LEU A 6 -6.50 14.28 -33.12
N GLN A 7 -5.28 13.99 -33.61
CA GLN A 7 -4.60 12.71 -33.38
C GLN A 7 -3.87 12.59 -32.04
N LYS A 8 -3.83 13.66 -31.23
CA LYS A 8 -3.20 13.65 -29.90
C LYS A 8 -4.24 13.68 -28.78
N PHE A 9 -5.20 12.75 -28.83
CA PHE A 9 -5.71 12.16 -27.59
C PHE A 9 -4.60 11.28 -27.03
N ASN A 10 -3.63 11.94 -26.40
CA ASN A 10 -2.47 11.32 -25.78
C ASN A 10 -2.98 10.54 -24.56
N VAL A 11 -3.41 9.29 -24.77
CA VAL A 11 -3.75 8.38 -23.67
C VAL A 11 -2.47 8.15 -22.88
N ASP A 12 -2.30 8.89 -21.80
CA ASP A 12 -1.10 8.83 -20.97
C ASP A 12 -1.11 7.53 -20.18
N ARG A 13 -0.50 6.49 -20.76
CA ARG A 13 -0.40 5.16 -20.16
C ARG A 13 0.30 5.18 -18.80
N ARG A 14 1.08 6.22 -18.50
CA ARG A 14 1.75 6.39 -17.20
C ARG A 14 0.75 6.51 -16.05
N ALA A 15 -0.38 7.16 -16.26
CA ALA A 15 -1.45 7.27 -15.27
C ALA A 15 -2.17 5.93 -15.06
N VAL A 16 -2.37 5.16 -16.13
CA VAL A 16 -2.95 3.81 -16.07
C VAL A 16 -2.00 2.83 -15.38
N THR A 17 -0.69 2.90 -15.64
CA THR A 17 0.29 2.09 -14.91
C THR A 17 0.38 2.49 -13.44
N ALA A 18 0.21 3.78 -13.11
CA ALA A 18 0.24 4.24 -11.73
C ALA A 18 -0.88 3.63 -10.87
N ILE A 19 -2.09 3.46 -11.42
CA ILE A 19 -3.20 2.85 -10.68
C ILE A 19 -3.01 1.35 -10.42
N GLU A 20 -2.35 0.64 -11.34
CA GLU A 20 -2.01 -0.78 -11.16
C GLU A 20 -0.99 -0.97 -10.03
N TYR A 21 0.09 -0.18 -10.02
CA TYR A 21 1.08 -0.23 -8.94
C TYR A 21 0.52 0.30 -7.62
N ALA A 22 -0.39 1.28 -7.64
CA ALA A 22 -1.05 1.78 -6.43
C ALA A 22 -1.92 0.71 -5.76
N LEU A 23 -2.62 -0.11 -6.54
CA LEU A 23 -3.42 -1.22 -6.01
C LEU A 23 -2.53 -2.29 -5.35
N ILE A 24 -1.42 -2.65 -6.01
CA ILE A 24 -0.45 -3.60 -5.44
C ILE A 24 0.16 -3.05 -4.15
N ALA A 25 0.56 -1.77 -4.16
CA ALA A 25 1.09 -1.09 -2.98
C ALA A 25 0.07 -1.07 -1.83
N ALA A 26 -1.21 -0.82 -2.12
CA ALA A 26 -2.26 -0.83 -1.12
C ALA A 26 -2.46 -2.22 -0.50
N LEU A 27 -2.42 -3.29 -1.32
CA LEU A 27 -2.51 -4.67 -0.82
C LEU A 27 -1.32 -5.03 0.08
N ILE A 28 -0.10 -4.68 -0.34
CA ILE A 28 1.11 -4.88 0.48
C ILE A 28 1.00 -4.11 1.80
N ALA A 29 0.54 -2.85 1.75
CA ALA A 29 0.37 -2.03 2.94
C ALA A 29 -0.60 -2.67 3.96
N VAL A 30 -1.75 -3.18 3.51
CA VAL A 30 -2.72 -3.86 4.37
C VAL A 30 -2.11 -5.09 5.06
N VAL A 31 -1.36 -5.91 4.32
CA VAL A 31 -0.68 -7.09 4.87
C VAL A 31 0.35 -6.70 5.92
N ILE A 32 1.18 -5.69 5.64
CA ILE A 32 2.19 -5.20 6.57
C ILE A 32 1.55 -4.67 7.84
N ILE A 33 0.49 -3.85 7.73
CA ILE A 33 -0.23 -3.30 8.89
C ILE A 33 -0.75 -4.44 9.77
N ALA A 34 -1.44 -5.42 9.19
CA ALA A 34 -1.97 -6.55 9.93
C ALA A 34 -0.88 -7.36 10.66
N ALA A 35 0.24 -7.62 9.98
CA ALA A 35 1.36 -8.35 10.54
C ALA A 35 2.02 -7.59 11.71
N VAL A 36 2.29 -6.29 11.53
CA VAL A 36 2.92 -5.45 12.55
C VAL A 36 1.99 -5.25 13.75
N THR A 37 0.69 -5.07 13.54
CA THR A 37 -0.29 -4.99 14.63
C THR A 37 -0.30 -6.27 15.47
N THR A 38 -0.32 -7.44 14.83
CA THR A 38 -0.31 -8.73 15.52
C THR A 38 0.99 -8.94 16.29
N LEU A 39 2.13 -8.64 15.66
CA LEU A 39 3.44 -8.71 16.31
C LEU A 39 3.51 -7.79 17.53
N GLY A 40 3.06 -6.53 17.39
CA GLY A 40 3.05 -5.57 18.49
C GLY A 40 2.20 -6.04 19.67
N LYS A 41 1.04 -6.64 19.41
CA LYS A 41 0.19 -7.24 20.45
C LYS A 41 0.90 -8.38 21.18
N ASN A 42 1.58 -9.27 20.45
CA ASN A 42 2.30 -10.39 21.05
C ASN A 42 3.46 -9.88 21.93
N VAL A 43 4.23 -8.91 21.43
CA VAL A 43 5.33 -8.29 22.18
C VAL A 43 4.81 -7.62 23.45
N SER A 44 3.75 -6.82 23.35
CA SER A 44 3.12 -6.19 24.52
C SER A 44 2.60 -7.21 25.53
N THR A 45 2.00 -8.31 25.05
CA THR A 45 1.53 -9.39 25.91
C THR A 45 2.69 -10.01 26.69
N THR A 46 3.80 -10.33 26.02
CA THR A 46 4.99 -10.89 26.67
C THR A 46 5.55 -9.96 27.73
N PHE A 47 5.71 -8.67 27.44
CA PHE A 47 6.22 -7.72 28.42
C PHE A 47 5.27 -7.52 29.60
N ASN A 48 3.97 -7.52 29.38
CA ASN A 48 2.98 -7.42 30.45
C ASN A 48 2.98 -8.66 31.34
N SER A 49 3.15 -9.86 30.76
CA SER A 49 3.29 -11.09 31.53
C SER A 49 4.50 -11.04 32.45
N VAL A 50 5.66 -10.62 31.94
CA VAL A 50 6.87 -10.46 32.76
C VAL A 50 6.66 -9.40 33.86
N ALA A 51 6.06 -8.26 33.53
CA ALA A 51 5.78 -7.21 34.50
C ALA A 51 4.78 -7.64 35.59
N SER A 52 3.90 -8.60 35.29
CA SER A 52 2.94 -9.15 36.25
C SER A 52 3.55 -10.23 37.16
N GLU A 53 4.70 -10.80 36.79
CA GLU A 53 5.40 -11.82 37.57
C GLU A 53 6.50 -11.24 38.48
N LEU A 54 6.82 -9.94 38.34
CA LEU A 54 7.73 -9.16 39.18
C LEU A 54 6.99 -8.43 40.30
#